data_AF-A0A1B8DN19-F1
#
_entry.id   AF-A0A1B8DN19-F1
#
_cell.length_a   1.000
_cell.length_b   1.000
_cell.length_c   1.000
_cell.angle_alpha   90.00
_cell.angle_beta   90.00
_cell.angle_gamma   90.00
#
_symmetry.space_group_name_H-M   'P 1'
#
loop_
_entity.id
_entity.type
_entity.pdbx_description
1 polymer ?
#
loop_
_entity_poly.entity_id
_entity_poly.type
_entity_poly.pdbx_seq_one_letter_code
_entity_poly.pdbx_strand_id
1 'polypeptide(L)'
;MQELTFKESTIQSAFQKAGIWPICCNTALEKLRTYSQPTPTQPIEPTTPILPRPITPIPSTYQGVEQGLQQWKERVPEAFSSPSRQSYSNWLTGAGQQVQNSKRKRGPRGRLQCGGELLVSEAHELIAQKAELQAQKLAAAEARKQSQAANQARKQLRRAGIEAQKQERLRKKSVAQLTKSGLPIPPELKDPITDPEADSGSEYESASEGGSGSGSGSGSGSGRESESERERGNEEVRVL
;
A
#
# COMPACT_ATOMS: atom_id res chain seq x y z
N MET A 1 35.77 8.55 -25.12
CA MET A 1 36.14 9.70 -25.99
C MET A 1 35.09 9.90 -27.09
N GLN A 2 33.87 10.32 -26.75
CA GLN A 2 32.81 10.63 -27.74
C GLN A 2 32.06 11.95 -27.43
N GLU A 3 32.58 12.77 -26.52
CA GLU A 3 31.88 13.98 -26.05
C GLU A 3 32.28 15.26 -26.79
N LEU A 4 33.05 15.17 -27.89
CA LEU A 4 33.64 16.34 -28.56
C LEU A 4 33.14 16.62 -29.99
N THR A 5 32.17 15.86 -30.52
CA THR A 5 31.72 16.00 -31.92
C THR A 5 30.42 16.75 -32.13
N PHE A 6 29.69 17.09 -31.06
CA PHE A 6 28.39 17.78 -31.15
C PHE A 6 28.45 19.17 -30.51
N LYS A 7 29.36 20.02 -31.01
CA LYS A 7 29.43 21.43 -30.59
C LYS A 7 28.40 22.25 -31.37
N GLU A 8 27.83 23.26 -30.73
CA GLU A 8 26.85 24.15 -31.37
C GLU A 8 27.40 24.77 -32.67
N SER A 9 28.70 25.09 -32.72
CA SER A 9 29.36 25.59 -33.92
C SER A 9 29.39 24.58 -35.07
N THR A 10 29.46 23.27 -34.78
CA THR A 10 29.38 22.21 -35.79
C THR A 10 27.97 22.13 -36.38
N ILE A 11 26.94 22.29 -35.53
CA ILE A 11 25.55 22.32 -35.96
C ILE A 11 25.33 23.56 -36.85
N GLN A 12 25.68 24.76 -36.38
CA GLN A 12 25.51 26.00 -37.15
C GLN A 12 26.26 25.94 -38.49
N SER A 13 27.49 25.41 -38.52
CA SER A 13 28.26 25.23 -39.76
C SER A 13 27.59 24.25 -40.72
N ALA A 14 26.99 23.16 -40.22
CA ALA A 14 26.28 22.19 -41.06
C ALA A 14 25.04 22.83 -41.73
N PHE A 15 24.28 23.63 -41.00
CA PHE A 15 23.10 24.34 -41.53
C PHE A 15 23.48 25.43 -42.55
N GLN A 16 24.60 26.14 -42.32
CA GLN A 16 25.17 27.06 -43.32
C GLN A 16 25.60 26.33 -44.60
N LYS A 17 26.31 25.21 -44.48
CA LYS A 17 26.75 24.40 -45.63
C LYS A 17 25.59 23.79 -46.42
N ALA A 18 24.46 23.56 -45.78
CA ALA A 18 23.24 23.10 -46.43
C ALA A 18 22.44 24.24 -47.07
N GLY A 19 22.83 25.51 -46.87
CA GLY A 19 22.09 26.68 -47.35
C GLY A 19 20.76 26.92 -46.61
N ILE A 20 20.57 26.29 -45.46
CA ILE A 20 19.34 26.36 -44.66
C ILE A 20 19.36 27.61 -43.77
N TRP A 21 20.53 28.03 -43.27
CA TRP A 21 20.65 29.20 -42.42
C TRP A 21 21.99 29.95 -42.61
N PRO A 22 21.99 31.24 -43.00
CA PRO A 22 20.84 31.99 -43.52
C PRO A 22 20.32 31.35 -44.81
N ILE A 23 19.02 31.52 -45.10
CA ILE A 23 18.34 30.83 -46.20
C ILE A 23 18.94 31.29 -47.54
N CYS A 24 19.67 30.39 -48.20
CA CYS A 24 20.29 30.62 -49.50
C CYS A 24 19.68 29.65 -50.53
N CYS A 25 18.64 30.11 -51.23
CA CYS A 25 17.86 29.28 -52.17
C CYS A 25 18.72 28.62 -53.25
N ASN A 26 19.76 29.30 -53.74
CA ASN A 26 20.65 28.76 -54.78
C ASN A 26 21.43 27.54 -54.28
N THR A 27 22.00 27.61 -53.07
CA THR A 27 22.74 26.51 -52.44
C THR A 27 21.82 25.32 -52.11
N ALA A 28 20.61 25.60 -51.63
CA ALA A 28 19.62 24.56 -51.36
C ALA A 28 19.20 23.84 -52.65
N LEU A 29 18.98 24.56 -53.74
CA LEU A 29 18.64 23.98 -55.05
C LEU A 29 19.79 23.16 -55.65
N GLU A 30 21.04 23.60 -55.51
CA GLU A 30 22.22 22.82 -55.95
C GLU A 30 22.35 21.50 -55.17
N LYS A 31 22.16 21.53 -53.85
CA LYS A 31 22.16 20.32 -53.04
C LYS A 31 21.02 19.39 -53.43
N LEU A 32 19.82 19.92 -53.65
CA LEU A 32 18.68 19.14 -54.10
C LEU A 32 18.95 18.47 -55.46
N ARG A 33 19.56 19.19 -56.41
CA ARG A 33 19.96 18.63 -57.70
C ARG A 33 21.03 17.55 -57.58
N THR A 34 21.97 17.69 -56.65
CA THR A 34 23.02 16.68 -56.41
C THR A 34 22.43 15.38 -55.89
N TYR A 35 21.45 15.47 -54.98
CA TYR A 35 20.79 14.28 -54.42
C TYR A 35 19.66 13.72 -55.30
N SER A 36 19.12 14.51 -56.24
CA SER A 36 18.09 14.02 -57.17
C SER A 36 18.67 13.36 -58.42
N GLN A 37 19.99 13.39 -58.63
CA GLN A 37 20.59 12.60 -59.70
C GLN A 37 20.70 11.14 -59.24
N PRO A 38 20.15 10.18 -60.01
CA PRO A 38 20.41 8.77 -59.73
C PRO A 38 21.92 8.53 -59.91
N THR A 39 22.56 8.00 -58.87
CA THR A 39 23.94 7.51 -58.94
C THR A 39 24.09 6.64 -60.18
N PRO A 40 25.07 6.88 -61.08
CA PRO A 40 25.26 6.02 -62.24
C PRO A 40 25.78 4.65 -61.75
N THR A 41 24.85 3.74 -61.52
CA THR A 41 25.13 2.31 -61.35
C THR A 41 25.50 1.76 -62.72
N GLN A 42 26.69 1.17 -62.81
CA GLN A 42 27.19 0.45 -63.98
C GLN A 42 26.15 -0.58 -64.49
N PRO A 43 26.12 -0.89 -65.81
CA PRO A 43 25.09 -1.74 -66.37
C PRO A 43 25.27 -3.18 -65.88
N ILE A 44 24.39 -3.61 -64.98
CA ILE A 44 24.15 -5.01 -64.66
C ILE A 44 22.81 -5.35 -65.30
N GLU A 45 22.80 -6.47 -66.04
CA GLU A 45 21.72 -7.01 -66.86
C GLU A 45 20.32 -6.93 -66.23
N PRO A 46 19.25 -6.87 -67.05
CA PRO A 46 17.87 -6.79 -66.56
C PRO A 46 17.47 -8.09 -65.85
N THR A 47 17.77 -8.18 -64.56
CA THR A 47 17.12 -9.14 -63.68
C THR A 47 15.76 -8.58 -63.30
N THR A 48 14.74 -9.12 -63.95
CA THR A 48 13.32 -9.05 -63.64
C THR A 48 13.07 -8.88 -62.13
N PRO A 49 12.29 -7.88 -61.67
CA PRO A 49 11.98 -7.74 -60.25
C PRO A 49 11.07 -8.89 -59.83
N ILE A 50 11.66 -9.90 -59.17
CA ILE A 50 10.91 -10.93 -58.46
C ILE A 50 10.32 -10.25 -57.22
N LEU A 51 9.01 -10.00 -57.25
CA LEU A 51 8.22 -9.68 -56.07
C LEU A 51 8.58 -10.68 -54.95
N PRO A 52 8.96 -10.21 -53.74
CA PRO A 52 9.22 -11.12 -52.63
C PRO A 52 7.95 -11.91 -52.38
N ARG A 53 8.00 -13.23 -52.63
CA ARG A 53 6.92 -14.15 -52.28
C ARG A 53 6.60 -13.92 -50.80
N PRO A 54 5.31 -13.90 -50.39
CA PRO A 54 4.98 -13.82 -48.98
C PRO A 54 5.64 -15.00 -48.25
N ILE A 55 6.61 -14.70 -47.38
CA ILE A 55 7.46 -15.69 -46.71
C ILE A 55 6.65 -16.54 -45.72
N THR A 56 5.40 -16.16 -45.44
CA THR A 56 4.47 -16.93 -44.63
C THR A 56 3.08 -16.97 -45.30
N PRO A 57 2.54 -18.15 -45.64
CA PRO A 57 1.17 -18.25 -46.10
C PRO A 57 0.23 -17.80 -44.97
N ILE A 58 -0.86 -17.12 -45.34
CA ILE A 58 -1.92 -16.76 -44.40
C ILE A 58 -2.52 -18.08 -43.88
N PRO A 59 -2.49 -18.35 -42.56
CA PRO A 59 -3.02 -19.60 -42.04
C PRO A 59 -4.53 -19.65 -42.29
N SER A 60 -5.00 -20.67 -42.99
CA SER A 60 -6.42 -20.92 -43.27
C SER A 60 -7.11 -21.77 -42.20
N THR A 61 -6.33 -22.34 -41.28
CA THR A 61 -6.80 -23.26 -40.25
C THR A 61 -6.42 -22.74 -38.86
N TYR A 62 -7.33 -22.88 -37.89
CA TYR A 62 -7.12 -22.47 -36.50
C TYR A 62 -5.84 -23.06 -35.88
N GLN A 63 -5.56 -24.35 -36.11
CA GLN A 63 -4.32 -24.99 -35.66
C GLN A 63 -3.06 -24.33 -36.25
N GLY A 64 -3.13 -23.86 -37.50
CA GLY A 64 -2.03 -23.13 -38.14
C GLY A 64 -1.79 -21.76 -37.51
N VAL A 65 -2.85 -21.11 -37.00
CA VAL A 65 -2.74 -19.87 -36.22
C VAL A 65 -2.08 -20.14 -34.87
N GLU A 66 -2.49 -21.18 -34.15
CA GLU A 66 -1.89 -21.53 -32.85
C GLU A 66 -0.41 -21.90 -32.96
N GLN A 67 -0.06 -22.74 -33.94
CA GLN A 67 1.33 -23.10 -34.23
C GLN A 67 2.15 -21.90 -34.65
N GLY A 68 1.60 -21.02 -35.50
CA GLY A 68 2.23 -19.76 -35.88
C GLY A 68 2.49 -18.85 -34.69
N LEU A 69 1.51 -18.67 -33.80
CA LEU A 69 1.67 -17.87 -32.58
C LEU A 69 2.75 -18.45 -31.66
N GLN A 70 2.83 -19.77 -31.51
CA GLN A 70 3.87 -20.42 -30.71
C GLN A 70 5.26 -20.25 -31.34
N GLN A 71 5.37 -20.40 -32.67
CA GLN A 71 6.61 -20.17 -33.41
C GLN A 71 7.09 -18.71 -33.31
N TRP A 72 6.18 -17.74 -33.43
CA TRP A 72 6.52 -16.33 -33.26
C TRP A 72 6.89 -16.01 -31.81
N LYS A 73 6.23 -16.62 -30.83
CA LYS A 73 6.56 -16.45 -29.41
C LYS A 73 8.01 -16.86 -29.09
N GLU A 74 8.55 -17.84 -29.80
CA GLU A 74 9.94 -18.31 -29.66
C GLU A 74 10.93 -17.45 -30.46
N ARG A 75 10.55 -17.00 -31.67
CA ARG A 75 11.41 -16.17 -32.54
C ARG A 75 11.52 -14.70 -32.11
N VAL A 76 10.45 -14.14 -31.57
CA VAL A 76 10.37 -12.71 -31.22
C VAL A 76 11.40 -12.28 -30.16
N PRO A 77 11.65 -13.04 -29.07
CA PRO A 77 12.71 -12.73 -28.12
C PRO A 77 14.12 -12.68 -28.73
N GLU A 78 14.40 -13.51 -29.73
CA GLU A 78 15.72 -13.62 -30.36
C GLU A 78 16.03 -12.43 -31.28
N ALA A 79 14.99 -11.85 -31.90
CA ALA A 79 15.10 -10.65 -32.72
C ALA A 79 15.15 -9.34 -31.90
N PHE A 80 14.93 -9.41 -30.58
CA PHE A 80 14.92 -8.23 -29.70
C PHE A 80 16.29 -7.93 -29.11
N SER A 81 16.60 -6.63 -28.98
CA SER A 81 17.75 -6.17 -28.22
C SER A 81 17.65 -6.60 -26.75
N SER A 82 18.79 -6.76 -26.07
CA SER A 82 18.85 -7.32 -24.70
C SER A 82 17.87 -6.66 -23.71
N PRO A 83 17.74 -5.33 -23.65
CA PRO A 83 16.77 -4.68 -22.75
C PRO A 83 15.30 -4.96 -23.12
N SER A 84 14.99 -4.99 -24.42
CA SER A 84 13.63 -5.22 -24.93
C SER A 84 13.19 -6.66 -24.71
N ARG A 85 14.10 -7.62 -24.89
CA ARG A 85 13.89 -9.04 -24.58
C ARG A 85 13.58 -9.25 -23.10
N GLN A 86 14.29 -8.57 -22.21
CA GLN A 86 14.04 -8.66 -20.77
C GLN A 86 12.69 -8.06 -20.39
N SER A 87 12.31 -6.91 -20.96
CA SER A 87 10.99 -6.29 -20.78
C SER A 87 9.86 -7.22 -21.23
N TYR A 88 10.01 -7.86 -22.40
CA TYR A 88 9.03 -8.81 -22.93
C TYR A 88 8.87 -10.06 -22.04
N SER A 89 9.97 -10.65 -21.57
CA SER A 89 9.93 -11.81 -20.66
C SER A 89 9.30 -11.47 -19.31
N ASN A 90 9.59 -10.29 -18.77
CA ASN A 90 8.99 -9.80 -17.53
C ASN A 90 7.47 -9.60 -17.70
N TRP A 91 7.06 -9.01 -18.82
CA TRP A 91 5.64 -8.82 -19.15
C TRP A 91 4.89 -10.16 -19.30
N LEU A 92 5.46 -11.14 -20.02
CA LEU A 92 4.88 -12.49 -20.16
C LEU A 92 4.69 -13.16 -18.80
N THR A 93 5.70 -13.08 -17.93
CA THR A 93 5.66 -13.67 -16.59
C THR A 93 4.62 -12.97 -15.71
N GLY A 94 4.60 -11.64 -15.72
CA GLY A 94 3.64 -10.83 -14.97
C GLY A 94 2.19 -11.05 -15.43
N ALA A 95 1.97 -11.12 -16.75
CA ALA A 95 0.65 -11.40 -17.33
C ALA A 95 0.13 -12.79 -16.93
N GLY A 96 0.99 -13.81 -16.96
CA GLY A 96 0.65 -15.17 -16.52
C GLY A 96 0.25 -15.21 -15.03
N GLN A 97 1.04 -14.56 -14.17
CA GLN A 97 0.71 -14.46 -12.74
C GLN A 97 -0.60 -13.69 -12.50
N GLN A 98 -0.85 -12.60 -13.23
CA GLN A 98 -2.08 -11.83 -13.10
C GLN A 98 -3.33 -12.64 -13.50
N VAL A 99 -3.25 -13.46 -14.56
CA VAL A 99 -4.34 -14.37 -14.95
C VAL A 99 -4.56 -15.48 -13.92
N GLN A 100 -3.50 -16.03 -13.32
CA GLN A 100 -3.65 -17.00 -12.24
C GLN A 100 -4.25 -16.38 -10.98
N ASN A 101 -3.79 -15.18 -10.62
CA ASN A 101 -4.30 -14.45 -9.46
C ASN A 101 -5.75 -13.99 -9.66
N SER A 102 -6.18 -13.65 -10.87
CA SER A 102 -7.58 -13.34 -11.15
C SER A 102 -8.49 -14.57 -11.09
N LYS A 103 -7.99 -15.75 -11.46
CA LYS A 103 -8.69 -17.04 -11.20
C LYS A 103 -8.84 -17.30 -9.70
N ARG A 104 -7.81 -17.01 -8.90
CA ARG A 104 -7.84 -17.16 -7.42
C ARG A 104 -8.67 -16.08 -6.72
N LYS A 105 -8.80 -14.88 -7.31
CA LYS A 105 -9.60 -13.75 -6.79
C LYS A 105 -11.07 -13.78 -7.21
N ARG A 106 -11.54 -14.82 -7.91
CA ARG A 106 -12.98 -15.05 -8.05
C ARG A 106 -13.52 -15.45 -6.68
N GLY A 107 -13.95 -14.46 -5.91
CA GLY A 107 -14.76 -14.66 -4.71
C GLY A 107 -16.04 -15.46 -5.05
N PRO A 108 -16.82 -15.86 -4.04
CA PRO A 108 -17.97 -16.74 -4.18
C PRO A 108 -19.17 -16.02 -4.78
N ARG A 109 -18.99 -15.26 -5.87
CA ARG A 109 -20.10 -14.78 -6.68
C ARG A 109 -20.65 -15.98 -7.43
N GLY A 110 -21.65 -16.58 -6.79
CA GLY A 110 -22.63 -17.52 -7.34
C GLY A 110 -22.21 -18.23 -8.62
N ARG A 111 -21.38 -19.27 -8.50
CA ARG A 111 -21.68 -20.44 -9.31
C ARG A 111 -22.99 -20.99 -8.74
N LEU A 112 -24.10 -20.74 -9.43
CA LEU A 112 -25.20 -21.69 -9.42
C LEU A 112 -24.56 -23.02 -9.83
N GLN A 113 -24.48 -23.90 -8.84
CA GLN A 113 -24.08 -25.29 -8.86
C GLN A 113 -23.81 -25.83 -10.28
N CYS A 114 -22.56 -26.25 -10.56
CA CYS A 114 -22.32 -27.13 -11.70
C CYS A 114 -23.17 -28.38 -11.45
N GLY A 115 -24.14 -28.64 -12.33
CA GLY A 115 -25.20 -29.63 -12.14
C GLY A 115 -24.68 -31.00 -11.70
N GLY A 116 -24.75 -31.25 -10.39
CA GLY A 116 -24.67 -32.57 -9.78
C GLY A 116 -25.98 -32.81 -9.05
N GLU A 117 -26.47 -34.04 -9.09
CA GLU A 117 -27.65 -34.46 -8.35
C GLU A 117 -27.34 -34.38 -6.86
N LEU A 118 -27.89 -33.38 -6.17
CA LEU A 118 -27.78 -33.28 -4.72
C LEU A 118 -28.81 -34.22 -4.11
N LEU A 119 -28.35 -35.21 -3.35
CA LEU A 119 -29.24 -36.13 -2.66
C LEU A 119 -29.97 -35.36 -1.54
N VAL A 120 -31.27 -35.64 -1.35
CA VAL A 120 -32.10 -34.91 -0.38
C VAL A 120 -31.51 -34.93 1.03
N SER A 121 -30.90 -36.05 1.43
CA SER A 121 -30.21 -36.18 2.73
C SER A 121 -29.04 -35.20 2.86
N GLU A 122 -28.20 -35.09 1.83
CA GLU A 122 -27.05 -34.18 1.81
C GLU A 122 -27.51 -32.71 1.87
N ALA A 123 -28.63 -32.38 1.20
CA ALA A 123 -29.22 -31.05 1.29
C ALA A 123 -29.63 -30.69 2.73
N HIS A 124 -30.24 -31.63 3.46
CA HIS A 124 -30.63 -31.43 4.87
C HIS A 124 -29.41 -31.28 5.79
N GLU A 125 -28.36 -32.07 5.58
CA GLU A 125 -27.10 -31.96 6.34
C GLU A 125 -26.45 -30.59 6.14
N LEU A 126 -26.39 -30.10 4.89
CA LEU A 126 -25.85 -28.78 4.58
C LEU A 126 -26.65 -27.64 5.22
N ILE A 127 -27.98 -27.78 5.31
CA ILE A 127 -28.84 -26.82 6.03
C ILE A 127 -28.54 -26.86 7.53
N ALA A 128 -28.43 -28.05 8.12
CA ALA A 128 -28.12 -28.22 9.54
C ALA A 128 -26.75 -27.63 9.90
N GLN A 129 -25.70 -27.93 9.12
CA GLN A 129 -24.35 -27.37 9.33
C GLN A 129 -24.33 -25.84 9.24
N LYS A 130 -25.07 -25.26 8.29
CA LYS A 130 -25.20 -23.80 8.18
C LYS A 130 -25.90 -23.20 9.39
N ALA A 131 -26.97 -23.83 9.87
CA ALA A 131 -27.70 -23.38 11.05
C ALA A 131 -26.82 -23.45 12.30
N GLU A 132 -26.08 -24.55 12.48
CA GLU A 132 -25.14 -24.72 13.59
C GLU A 132 -24.03 -23.66 13.56
N LEU A 133 -23.41 -23.45 12.40
CA LEU A 133 -22.35 -22.45 12.23
C LEU A 133 -22.87 -21.02 12.48
N GLN A 134 -24.12 -20.73 12.12
CA GLN A 134 -24.75 -19.46 12.46
C GLN A 134 -25.00 -19.34 13.97
N ALA A 135 -25.51 -20.38 14.63
CA ALA A 135 -25.71 -20.40 16.07
C ALA A 135 -24.39 -20.18 16.83
N GLN A 136 -23.30 -20.84 16.41
CA GLN A 136 -21.96 -20.63 16.99
C GLN A 136 -21.48 -19.19 16.81
N LYS A 137 -21.70 -18.57 15.65
CA LYS A 137 -21.34 -17.17 15.42
C LYS A 137 -22.10 -16.21 16.30
N LEU A 138 -23.40 -16.45 16.50
CA LEU A 138 -24.23 -15.64 17.38
C LEU A 138 -23.75 -15.77 18.83
N ALA A 139 -23.56 -17.00 19.32
CA ALA A 139 -23.02 -17.26 20.65
C ALA A 139 -21.64 -16.60 20.87
N ALA A 140 -20.73 -16.72 19.89
CA ALA A 140 -19.43 -16.08 19.97
C ALA A 140 -19.51 -14.54 19.97
N ALA A 141 -20.45 -13.95 19.23
CA ALA A 141 -20.67 -12.52 19.23
C ALA A 141 -21.23 -12.02 20.57
N GLU A 142 -22.15 -12.77 21.19
CA GLU A 142 -22.68 -12.47 22.51
C GLU A 142 -21.60 -12.57 23.59
N ALA A 143 -20.82 -13.65 23.60
CA ALA A 143 -19.70 -13.83 24.53
C ALA A 143 -18.65 -12.70 24.39
N ARG A 144 -18.36 -12.26 23.15
CA ARG A 144 -17.48 -11.10 22.91
C ARG A 144 -18.03 -9.81 23.49
N LYS A 145 -19.33 -9.53 23.34
CA LYS A 145 -19.95 -8.33 23.93
C LYS A 145 -19.90 -8.39 25.47
N GLN A 146 -20.20 -9.53 26.06
CA GLN A 146 -20.15 -9.72 27.51
C GLN A 146 -18.73 -9.52 28.06
N SER A 147 -17.72 -10.15 27.45
CA SER A 147 -16.32 -9.97 27.85
C SER A 147 -15.82 -8.54 27.65
N GLN A 148 -16.25 -7.84 26.60
CA GLN A 148 -15.93 -6.42 26.41
C GLN A 148 -16.52 -5.56 27.53
N ALA A 149 -17.79 -5.77 27.88
CA ALA A 149 -18.45 -5.05 28.96
C ALA A 149 -17.77 -5.31 30.32
N ALA A 150 -17.46 -6.57 30.63
CA ALA A 150 -16.75 -6.95 31.85
C ALA A 150 -15.36 -6.30 31.94
N ASN A 151 -14.60 -6.31 30.83
CA ASN A 151 -13.28 -5.68 30.78
C ASN A 151 -13.34 -4.16 30.89
N GLN A 152 -14.38 -3.52 30.35
CA GLN A 152 -14.60 -2.08 30.51
C GLN A 152 -14.89 -1.74 31.98
N ALA A 153 -15.80 -2.49 32.63
CA ALA A 153 -16.09 -2.31 34.05
C ALA A 153 -14.85 -2.50 34.92
N ARG A 154 -14.05 -3.56 34.67
CA ARG A 154 -12.79 -3.80 35.39
C ARG A 154 -11.80 -2.65 35.23
N LYS A 155 -11.67 -2.08 34.04
CA LYS A 155 -10.81 -0.92 33.79
C LYS A 155 -11.30 0.33 34.53
N GLN A 156 -12.62 0.51 34.64
CA GLN A 156 -13.20 1.62 35.40
C GLN A 156 -12.92 1.47 36.90
N LEU A 157 -13.15 0.29 37.46
CA LEU A 157 -12.84 -0.01 38.87
C LEU A 157 -11.36 0.26 39.18
N ARG A 158 -10.45 -0.22 38.32
CA ARG A 158 -9.02 0.01 38.50
C ARG A 158 -8.62 1.49 38.46
N ARG A 159 -9.26 2.28 37.59
CA ARG A 159 -9.03 3.74 37.54
C ARG A 159 -9.52 4.41 38.82
N ALA A 160 -10.73 4.06 39.26
CA ALA A 160 -11.32 4.57 40.49
C ALA A 160 -10.47 4.20 41.72
N GLY A 161 -9.93 2.97 41.77
CA GLY A 161 -9.04 2.53 42.85
C GLY A 161 -7.75 3.32 42.92
N ILE A 162 -7.10 3.56 41.76
CA ILE A 162 -5.90 4.42 41.69
C ILE A 162 -6.22 5.86 42.17
N GLU A 163 -7.38 6.40 41.81
CA GLU A 163 -7.81 7.73 42.26
C GLU A 163 -8.08 7.78 43.76
N ALA A 164 -8.79 6.78 44.30
CA ALA A 164 -9.04 6.63 45.74
C ALA A 164 -7.73 6.55 46.53
N GLN A 165 -6.75 5.76 46.07
CA GLN A 165 -5.44 5.67 46.70
C GLN A 165 -4.68 7.00 46.69
N LYS A 166 -4.77 7.77 45.61
CA LYS A 166 -4.17 9.11 45.54
C LYS A 166 -4.83 10.05 46.55
N GLN A 167 -6.15 10.05 46.63
CA GLN A 167 -6.88 10.85 47.60
C GLN A 167 -6.54 10.45 49.04
N GLU A 168 -6.46 9.15 49.33
CA GLU A 168 -6.09 8.66 50.66
C GLU A 168 -4.65 9.06 51.03
N ARG A 169 -3.72 9.07 50.07
CA ARG A 169 -2.36 9.59 50.30
C ARG A 169 -2.38 11.08 50.63
N LEU A 170 -3.23 11.88 49.98
CA LEU A 170 -3.38 13.30 50.28
C LEU A 170 -4.01 13.51 51.67
N ARG A 171 -5.07 12.76 52.00
CA ARG A 171 -5.71 12.77 53.32
C ARG A 171 -4.72 12.43 54.43
N LYS A 172 -3.93 11.35 54.27
CA LYS A 172 -2.89 10.98 55.24
C LYS A 172 -1.84 12.07 55.43
N LYS A 173 -1.44 12.74 54.35
CA LYS A 173 -0.49 13.87 54.42
C LYS A 173 -1.06 15.06 55.19
N SER A 174 -2.32 15.46 54.94
CA SER A 174 -2.95 16.57 55.65
C SER A 174 -3.18 16.25 57.12
N VAL A 175 -3.64 15.04 57.43
CA VAL A 175 -3.80 14.56 58.82
C VAL A 175 -2.47 14.56 59.56
N ALA A 176 -1.39 14.08 58.92
CA ALA A 176 -0.05 14.11 59.53
C ALA A 176 0.43 15.54 59.81
N GLN A 177 0.17 16.48 58.91
CA GLN A 177 0.50 17.89 59.12
C GLN A 177 -0.28 18.50 60.30
N LEU A 178 -1.59 18.30 60.34
CA LEU A 178 -2.46 18.79 61.43
C LEU A 178 -2.01 18.23 62.78
N THR A 179 -1.77 16.92 62.83
CA THR A 179 -1.26 16.22 64.01
C THR A 179 0.10 16.80 64.45
N LYS A 180 1.01 17.06 63.51
CA LYS A 180 2.31 17.69 63.79
C LYS A 180 2.17 19.11 64.33
N SER A 181 1.19 19.88 63.85
CA SER A 181 0.87 21.22 64.36
C SER A 181 0.01 21.23 65.64
N GLY A 182 -0.37 20.06 66.17
CA GLY A 182 -1.24 19.96 67.35
C GLY A 182 -2.67 20.46 67.12
N LEU A 183 -3.08 20.59 65.86
CA LEU A 183 -4.41 21.05 65.49
C LEU A 183 -5.40 19.88 65.47
N PRO A 184 -6.67 20.09 65.89
CA PRO A 184 -7.68 19.05 65.83
C PRO A 184 -7.95 18.66 64.37
N ILE A 185 -8.09 17.35 64.12
CA ILE A 185 -8.36 16.81 62.78
C ILE A 185 -9.84 17.09 62.43
N PRO A 186 -10.12 17.76 61.29
CA PRO A 186 -11.48 17.98 60.81
C PRO A 186 -12.24 16.66 60.61
N PRO A 187 -13.56 16.65 60.85
CA PRO A 187 -14.38 15.44 60.72
C PRO A 187 -14.33 14.84 59.30
N GLU A 188 -14.21 15.66 58.26
CA GLU A 188 -14.11 15.21 56.86
C GLU A 188 -12.87 14.35 56.57
N LEU A 189 -11.79 14.54 57.33
CA LEU A 189 -10.54 13.79 57.15
C LEU A 189 -10.44 12.60 58.11
N LYS A 190 -11.48 12.35 58.93
CA LYS A 190 -11.44 11.32 59.96
C LYS A 190 -11.63 9.93 59.38
N ASP A 191 -12.48 9.82 58.36
CA ASP A 191 -12.80 8.56 57.72
C ASP A 191 -11.79 8.22 56.61
N PRO A 192 -11.25 6.99 56.58
CA PRO A 192 -10.41 6.52 55.48
C PRO A 192 -11.20 6.47 54.16
N ILE A 193 -10.56 6.82 53.06
CA ILE A 193 -11.16 6.67 51.73
C ILE A 193 -11.02 5.21 51.30
N THR A 194 -12.17 4.54 51.12
CA THR A 194 -12.23 3.13 50.71
C THR A 194 -11.89 2.94 49.23
N ASP A 195 -11.09 1.92 48.93
CA ASP A 195 -10.69 1.59 47.55
C ASP A 195 -11.77 0.69 46.89
N PRO A 196 -12.48 1.18 45.86
CA PRO A 196 -13.53 0.40 45.21
C PRO A 196 -13.01 -0.87 44.51
N GLU A 197 -11.73 -0.94 44.15
CA GLU A 197 -11.13 -2.15 43.59
C GLU A 197 -10.94 -3.24 44.67
N ALA A 198 -10.60 -2.84 45.90
CA ALA A 198 -10.38 -3.76 47.02
C ALA A 198 -11.68 -4.40 47.52
N ASP A 199 -12.78 -3.65 47.54
CA ASP A 199 -14.10 -4.12 47.97
C ASP A 199 -14.79 -5.03 46.94
N SER A 200 -14.33 -4.98 45.68
CA SER A 200 -14.94 -5.75 44.59
C SER A 200 -14.62 -7.26 44.65
N GLY A 201 -13.76 -7.70 45.59
CA GLY A 201 -13.50 -9.11 45.86
C GLY A 201 -12.97 -9.92 44.67
N SER A 202 -12.49 -9.26 43.60
CA SER A 202 -12.08 -9.97 42.39
C SER A 202 -10.72 -10.63 42.62
N GLU A 203 -10.74 -11.90 43.02
CA GLU A 203 -9.59 -12.79 43.04
C GLU A 203 -8.85 -12.72 41.71
N TYR A 204 -7.57 -12.36 41.78
CA TYR A 204 -6.70 -12.16 40.63
C TYR A 204 -6.08 -13.51 40.21
N GLU A 205 -6.85 -14.38 39.57
CA GLU A 205 -6.25 -15.51 38.84
C GLU A 205 -5.54 -14.95 37.59
N SER A 206 -4.28 -14.54 37.76
CA SER A 206 -3.39 -14.09 36.70
C SER A 206 -2.89 -15.27 35.87
N ALA A 207 -3.77 -15.86 35.05
CA ALA A 207 -3.36 -16.74 33.97
C ALA A 207 -3.17 -15.90 32.68
N SER A 208 -1.97 -15.35 32.50
CA SER A 208 -1.53 -14.74 31.23
C SER A 208 -0.13 -15.25 30.88
N GLU A 209 0.00 -16.57 30.73
CA GLU A 209 1.03 -17.14 29.88
C GLU A 209 0.62 -16.97 28.41
N GLY A 210 1.47 -16.32 27.61
CA GLY A 210 1.35 -16.30 26.15
C GLY A 210 0.99 -14.96 25.53
N GLY A 211 2.02 -14.14 25.24
CA GLY A 211 1.86 -12.90 24.49
C GLY A 211 3.17 -12.42 23.89
N SER A 212 3.57 -13.09 22.81
CA SER A 212 4.79 -12.89 22.01
C SER A 212 5.19 -11.42 21.79
N GLY A 213 6.47 -11.13 22.05
CA GLY A 213 7.09 -9.86 21.74
C GLY A 213 7.04 -9.55 20.24
N SER A 214 6.61 -8.34 19.90
CA SER A 214 6.84 -7.73 18.60
C SER A 214 7.27 -6.29 18.87
N GLY A 215 8.59 -6.11 18.91
CA GLY A 215 9.21 -4.80 18.97
C GLY A 215 8.93 -4.04 17.67
N SER A 216 8.47 -2.81 17.79
CA SER A 216 8.47 -1.84 16.71
C SER A 216 8.89 -0.51 17.30
N GLY A 217 10.20 -0.26 17.27
CA GLY A 217 10.76 1.05 17.50
C GLY A 217 10.46 1.94 16.31
N SER A 218 10.04 3.18 16.57
CA SER A 218 10.08 4.29 15.61
C SER A 218 10.17 5.58 16.40
N GLY A 219 11.20 6.35 16.07
CA GLY A 219 11.80 7.38 16.92
C GLY A 219 11.03 8.68 17.00
N SER A 220 11.13 9.29 18.17
CA SER A 220 10.69 10.65 18.47
C SER A 220 11.70 11.65 17.90
N GLY A 221 11.32 12.37 16.85
CA GLY A 221 12.01 13.56 16.38
C GLY A 221 11.42 14.79 17.03
N SER A 222 12.13 15.33 18.03
CA SER A 222 11.87 16.61 18.67
C SER A 222 12.26 17.78 17.76
N GLY A 223 11.40 18.79 17.66
CA GLY A 223 11.78 20.08 17.10
C GLY A 223 10.59 20.98 16.83
N ARG A 224 10.37 21.98 17.69
CA ARG A 224 10.03 23.35 17.30
C ARG A 224 9.96 24.25 18.53
N GLU A 225 10.95 25.12 18.57
CA GLU A 225 11.04 26.35 19.35
C GLU A 225 9.97 27.33 18.85
N SER A 226 9.35 28.08 19.76
CA SER A 226 8.69 29.35 19.45
C SER A 226 8.65 30.17 20.73
N GLU A 227 9.64 31.06 20.82
CA GLU A 227 9.59 32.26 21.63
C GLU A 227 8.51 33.21 21.05
N SER A 228 7.74 33.87 21.91
CA SER A 228 7.23 35.22 21.64
C SER A 228 6.90 35.90 22.95
N GLU A 229 7.31 37.16 23.01
CA GLU A 229 7.44 38.00 24.19
C GLU A 229 6.14 38.67 24.61
N ARG A 230 6.06 38.93 25.93
CA ARG A 230 5.52 40.08 26.67
C ARG A 230 4.62 41.11 25.95
N GLU A 231 3.49 41.41 26.59
CA GLU A 231 3.00 42.76 26.94
C GLU A 231 1.92 42.63 28.03
N ARG A 232 2.19 42.96 29.30
CA ARG A 232 2.04 44.26 30.00
C ARG A 232 0.60 44.79 30.08
N GLY A 233 0.07 44.82 31.31
CA GLY A 233 -0.87 45.83 31.80
C GLY A 233 -2.35 45.46 31.78
N ASN A 234 -2.94 45.20 32.95
CA ASN A 234 -3.87 46.18 33.54
C ASN A 234 -4.24 45.86 34.99
N GLU A 235 -4.12 46.93 35.76
CA GLU A 235 -4.46 47.16 37.16
C GLU A 235 -5.96 46.90 37.44
N GLU A 236 -6.21 46.30 38.59
CA GLU A 236 -7.14 46.74 39.63
C GLU A 236 -8.39 47.55 39.22
N VAL A 237 -9.58 46.96 39.42
CA VAL A 237 -10.71 47.70 40.03
C VAL A 237 -11.47 46.78 40.97
N ARG A 238 -11.23 47.02 42.26
CA ARG A 238 -12.03 46.61 43.42
C ARG A 238 -13.14 47.66 43.57
N VAL A 239 -14.41 47.29 43.47
CA VAL A 239 -15.53 48.12 43.93
C VAL A 239 -16.47 47.26 44.77
N LEU A 240 -16.45 47.60 46.06
CA LEU A 240 -17.48 47.53 47.12
C LEU A 240 -18.52 46.41 47.04
#